data_AF-A0A3N1NSR4-F1
#
_entry.id   AF-A0A3N1NSR4-F1
#
_cell.length_a   1.000
_cell.length_b   1.000
_cell.length_c   1.000
_cell.angle_alpha   90.00
_cell.angle_beta   90.00
_cell.angle_gamma   90.00
#
_symmetry.space_group_name_H-M   'P 1'
#
loop_
_entity.id
_entity.type
_entity.pdbx_description
1 polymer ?
#
loop_
_entity_poly.entity_id
_entity_poly.type
_entity_poly.pdbx_seq_one_letter_code
_entity_poly.pdbx_strand_id
1 'polypeptide(L)'
;MLILLSACDSTPPVNHDKPSSSIEFAADAVQQGGVNAQDYLHAGEAYNREAPIPSQCYTKTDGRHNPCYTCHQTYGDRRPNQMHDGFLQGSYAFSEFGERNHWQNLFKDRRPYIEQVSDEAIIEYVHQDNYTDLIQWMRSDQWSGEEAIIEDLHRGADAFDEHGLAKDGSRWVAFNYKPLPSTFWPTNGSTDDVMIRLPAAFSEIDGQFSRDVYFANLSLLEMAVTGTQELDTPPLNEAALDIDLDGDGVLSVASHRIRHRPFYLGDASEVPLTHMLYPEGTAFLHTVRYLGVDDSGRIYNAPRMKEVRYMVKDRFRPAASLTSSYYMEAKEKHFGNLPGVADHADRGMDNKFGWRLWGFIEDAQGTLRKQHHEEQFFCMGCHKSVGTSIDHTFAFPRKVAGADGWGYIDLTTQQDTPSLGEYEGEFLQYLERVGGGDEFRQNEEMLERWFHPDGRVNREKVTSVRNLYELITPSRERALALNKAYRAIVEEQSYIFGRDATIKPATNVFQSVDPSTPPLEPEHRHQWDIRLAWPDTSTEDYWSWQE
;
A
#
# COMPACT_ATOMS: atom_id res chain seq x y z
N MET A 1 -52.16 -28.29 12.12
CA MET A 1 -51.40 -27.14 12.65
C MET A 1 -50.18 -27.00 11.76
N LEU A 2 -50.28 -26.09 10.78
CA LEU A 2 -49.18 -25.75 9.86
C LEU A 2 -48.09 -25.05 10.66
N ILE A 3 -46.83 -25.49 10.53
CA ILE A 3 -45.67 -24.70 10.91
C ILE A 3 -44.77 -24.65 9.67
N LEU A 4 -44.65 -23.43 9.14
CA LEU A 4 -43.83 -23.06 7.99
C LEU A 4 -42.35 -23.20 8.35
N LEU A 5 -41.60 -23.87 7.47
CA LEU A 5 -40.15 -23.81 7.39
C LEU A 5 -39.77 -22.49 6.71
N SER A 6 -38.93 -21.69 7.37
CA SER A 6 -38.37 -20.46 6.82
C SER A 6 -37.43 -20.78 5.66
N ALA A 7 -37.61 -20.06 4.56
CA ALA A 7 -36.80 -20.14 3.36
C ALA A 7 -35.33 -19.77 3.65
N CYS A 8 -34.41 -20.59 3.15
CA CYS A 8 -33.04 -20.19 2.91
C CYS A 8 -33.01 -19.23 1.72
N ASP A 9 -32.47 -18.02 1.91
CA ASP A 9 -32.05 -17.17 0.81
C ASP A 9 -30.93 -17.89 0.05
N SER A 10 -31.28 -18.38 -1.14
CA SER A 10 -30.33 -18.91 -2.10
C SER A 10 -30.13 -17.87 -3.20
N THR A 11 -29.34 -16.83 -2.93
CA THR A 11 -28.65 -16.10 -3.99
C THR A 11 -27.51 -17.00 -4.48
N PRO A 12 -27.54 -17.47 -5.73
CA PRO A 12 -26.41 -18.23 -6.26
C PRO A 12 -25.18 -17.30 -6.36
N PRO A 13 -23.96 -17.81 -6.13
CA PRO A 13 -22.77 -17.04 -6.44
C PRO A 13 -22.82 -16.65 -7.92
N VAL A 14 -22.59 -15.37 -8.22
CA VAL A 14 -22.43 -14.89 -9.59
C VAL A 14 -21.19 -15.57 -10.14
N ASN A 15 -21.42 -16.55 -11.02
CA ASN A 15 -20.37 -17.34 -11.63
C ASN A 15 -19.82 -16.56 -12.83
N HIS A 16 -18.68 -15.89 -12.65
CA HIS A 16 -17.98 -15.18 -13.71
C HIS A 16 -17.14 -16.11 -14.63
N ASP A 17 -17.15 -17.43 -14.40
CA ASP A 17 -16.22 -18.40 -15.02
C ASP A 17 -16.74 -19.06 -16.31
N LYS A 18 -17.28 -18.31 -17.27
CA LYS A 18 -17.37 -18.84 -18.65
C LYS A 18 -16.74 -17.91 -19.68
N PRO A 19 -15.78 -18.41 -20.50
CA PRO A 19 -15.27 -17.66 -21.62
C PRO A 19 -16.37 -17.57 -22.68
N SER A 20 -16.81 -16.36 -23.03
CA SER A 20 -17.25 -16.14 -24.41
C SER A 20 -15.97 -16.03 -25.23
N SER A 21 -15.89 -16.78 -26.33
CA SER A 21 -14.75 -16.81 -27.25
C SER A 21 -14.58 -15.50 -28.04
N SER A 22 -15.03 -14.37 -27.50
CA SER A 22 -15.09 -13.06 -28.14
C SER A 22 -14.33 -11.96 -27.37
N ILE A 23 -13.66 -12.27 -26.25
CA ILE A 23 -13.02 -11.29 -25.37
C ILE A 23 -11.52 -11.08 -25.67
N GLU A 24 -10.93 -11.82 -26.61
CA GLU A 24 -9.50 -11.70 -26.98
C GLU A 24 -9.08 -10.36 -27.63
N PHE A 25 -10.00 -9.40 -27.84
CA PHE A 25 -9.72 -8.12 -28.50
C PHE A 25 -9.99 -6.87 -27.64
N ALA A 26 -10.32 -7.01 -26.35
CA ALA A 26 -10.73 -5.88 -25.50
C ALA A 26 -9.64 -4.79 -25.37
N ALA A 27 -8.41 -5.19 -25.05
CA ALA A 27 -7.27 -4.28 -24.95
C ALA A 27 -6.95 -3.55 -26.28
N ASP A 28 -7.01 -4.28 -27.41
CA ASP A 28 -6.85 -3.70 -28.76
C ASP A 28 -7.97 -2.70 -29.09
N ALA A 29 -9.21 -3.03 -28.75
CA ALA A 29 -10.37 -2.19 -29.02
C ALA A 29 -10.32 -0.88 -28.21
N VAL A 30 -9.87 -0.94 -26.95
CA VAL A 30 -9.64 0.25 -26.12
C VAL A 30 -8.54 1.14 -26.72
N GLN A 31 -7.42 0.56 -27.19
CA GLN A 31 -6.36 1.34 -27.86
C GLN A 31 -6.85 2.03 -29.14
N GLN A 32 -7.77 1.40 -29.86
CA GLN A 32 -8.36 1.96 -31.08
C GLN A 32 -9.50 2.96 -30.80
N GLY A 33 -9.79 3.26 -29.52
CA GLY A 33 -10.87 4.16 -29.10
C GLY A 33 -12.28 3.59 -29.34
N GLY A 34 -12.39 2.27 -29.48
CA GLY A 34 -13.65 1.58 -29.79
C GLY A 34 -14.53 1.25 -28.59
N VAL A 35 -14.01 1.36 -27.35
CA VAL A 35 -14.73 0.99 -26.12
C VAL A 35 -14.33 1.89 -24.95
N ASN A 36 -15.30 2.37 -24.16
CA ASN A 36 -15.06 3.15 -22.94
C ASN A 36 -15.11 2.27 -21.69
N ALA A 37 -14.41 2.66 -20.63
CA ALA A 37 -14.43 1.93 -19.36
C ALA A 37 -15.84 1.82 -18.77
N GLN A 38 -16.63 2.89 -18.87
CA GLN A 38 -18.01 2.93 -18.39
C GLN A 38 -18.90 1.88 -19.07
N ASP A 39 -18.61 1.48 -20.32
CA ASP A 39 -19.39 0.45 -21.02
C ASP A 39 -19.29 -0.91 -20.30
N TYR A 40 -18.09 -1.29 -19.85
CA TYR A 40 -17.86 -2.51 -19.05
C TYR A 40 -18.57 -2.42 -17.69
N LEU A 41 -18.42 -1.29 -17.01
CA LEU A 41 -19.01 -1.06 -15.69
C LEU A 41 -20.55 -1.14 -15.73
N HIS A 42 -21.18 -0.54 -16.75
CA HIS A 42 -22.63 -0.60 -16.95
C HIS A 42 -23.13 -1.98 -17.36
N ALA A 43 -22.33 -2.73 -18.14
CA ALA A 43 -22.65 -4.09 -18.53
C ALA A 43 -22.44 -5.11 -17.40
N GLY A 44 -21.71 -4.75 -16.33
CA GLY A 44 -21.30 -5.68 -15.28
C GLY A 44 -20.30 -6.72 -15.77
N GLU A 45 -19.52 -6.39 -16.80
CA GLU A 45 -18.54 -7.26 -17.42
C GLU A 45 -17.14 -6.93 -16.92
N ALA A 46 -16.35 -7.97 -16.63
CA ALA A 46 -14.95 -7.79 -16.23
C ALA A 46 -14.07 -7.56 -17.47
N TYR A 47 -13.45 -6.39 -17.53
CA TYR A 47 -12.47 -6.03 -18.55
C TYR A 47 -11.11 -6.72 -18.32
N ASN A 48 -10.56 -6.61 -17.10
CA ASN A 48 -9.30 -7.20 -16.68
C ASN A 48 -9.53 -8.23 -15.56
N ARG A 49 -9.74 -9.48 -15.97
CA ARG A 49 -9.95 -10.63 -15.05
C ARG A 49 -8.73 -10.98 -14.21
N GLU A 50 -7.55 -10.48 -14.59
CA GLU A 50 -6.32 -10.60 -13.83
C GLU A 50 -5.84 -9.22 -13.33
N ALA A 51 -6.78 -8.35 -12.92
CA ALA A 51 -6.47 -7.08 -12.26
C ALA A 51 -5.44 -7.16 -11.11
N PRO A 52 -5.26 -8.30 -10.39
CA PRO A 52 -4.16 -8.47 -9.46
C PRO A 52 -2.75 -8.48 -10.06
N ILE A 53 -2.58 -8.59 -11.39
CA ILE A 53 -1.30 -8.40 -12.09
C ILE A 53 -1.13 -6.89 -12.36
N PRO A 54 -0.34 -6.15 -11.56
CA PRO A 54 -0.24 -4.70 -11.67
C PRO A 54 0.46 -4.26 -12.96
N SER A 55 0.34 -2.98 -13.33
CA SER A 55 0.97 -2.42 -14.53
C SER A 55 2.49 -2.59 -14.57
N GLN A 56 3.11 -2.56 -13.39
CA GLN A 56 4.54 -2.73 -13.17
C GLN A 56 5.06 -4.09 -13.69
N CYS A 57 4.23 -5.14 -13.68
CA CYS A 57 4.63 -6.47 -14.16
C CYS A 57 4.86 -6.52 -15.68
N TYR A 58 4.39 -5.52 -16.43
CA TYR A 58 4.59 -5.40 -17.87
C TYR A 58 5.80 -4.54 -18.23
N THR A 59 6.61 -4.10 -17.26
CA THR A 59 7.81 -3.32 -17.55
C THR A 59 8.76 -4.05 -18.50
N LYS A 60 9.35 -3.32 -19.44
CA LYS A 60 10.47 -3.84 -20.23
C LYS A 60 11.70 -3.79 -19.35
N THR A 61 12.28 -4.92 -19.01
CA THR A 61 13.47 -5.00 -18.14
C THR A 61 14.78 -4.88 -18.92
N ASP A 62 14.75 -5.14 -20.23
CA ASP A 62 15.96 -5.24 -21.09
C ASP A 62 17.01 -6.23 -20.54
N GLY A 63 16.58 -7.27 -19.82
CA GLY A 63 17.45 -8.26 -19.18
C GLY A 63 18.17 -7.77 -17.91
N ARG A 64 18.09 -6.47 -17.58
CA ARG A 64 18.94 -5.85 -16.53
C ARG A 64 18.24 -4.94 -15.52
N HIS A 65 17.17 -4.26 -15.91
CA HIS A 65 16.48 -3.29 -15.07
C HIS A 65 15.42 -4.00 -14.24
N ASN A 66 15.65 -4.13 -12.94
CA ASN A 66 14.83 -4.93 -12.05
C ASN A 66 14.04 -4.05 -11.08
N PRO A 67 12.77 -3.71 -11.39
CA PRO A 67 11.83 -3.19 -10.40
C PRO A 67 11.09 -4.33 -9.66
N CYS A 68 11.11 -5.56 -10.20
CA CYS A 68 10.35 -6.71 -9.70
C CYS A 68 10.77 -7.17 -8.30
N TYR A 69 12.02 -6.92 -7.90
CA TYR A 69 12.55 -7.37 -6.60
C TYR A 69 11.85 -6.71 -5.41
N THR A 70 11.23 -5.53 -5.56
CA THR A 70 10.49 -4.92 -4.44
C THR A 70 9.19 -5.64 -4.13
N CYS A 71 8.77 -6.59 -4.97
CA CYS A 71 7.57 -7.41 -4.78
C CYS A 71 7.91 -8.89 -4.61
N HIS A 72 8.67 -9.46 -5.54
CA HIS A 72 8.87 -10.90 -5.65
C HIS A 72 10.12 -11.34 -4.91
N GLN A 73 9.93 -12.08 -3.83
CA GLN A 73 10.98 -12.48 -2.90
C GLN A 73 10.80 -13.92 -2.45
N THR A 74 11.92 -14.57 -2.10
CA THR A 74 11.93 -15.92 -1.54
C THR A 74 12.84 -15.93 -0.34
N TYR A 75 12.26 -16.06 0.85
CA TYR A 75 13.01 -16.08 2.09
C TYR A 75 13.25 -17.51 2.58
N GLY A 76 14.42 -17.73 3.18
CA GLY A 76 14.81 -19.01 3.79
C GLY A 76 14.64 -19.06 5.32
N ASP A 77 14.18 -17.98 5.93
CA ASP A 77 13.89 -17.91 7.36
C ASP A 77 12.48 -18.44 7.67
N ARG A 78 12.09 -18.42 8.95
CA ARG A 78 10.81 -18.97 9.42
C ARG A 78 9.67 -17.95 9.41
N ARG A 79 9.73 -16.92 8.57
CA ARG A 79 8.67 -15.90 8.54
C ARG A 79 7.31 -16.50 8.13
N PRO A 80 6.17 -15.92 8.58
CA PRO A 80 4.84 -16.43 8.26
C PRO A 80 4.49 -16.38 6.77
N ASN A 81 4.98 -15.37 6.04
CA ASN A 81 4.81 -15.30 4.59
C ASN A 81 5.73 -16.30 3.90
N GLN A 82 5.14 -17.36 3.34
CA GLN A 82 5.85 -18.43 2.63
C GLN A 82 5.58 -18.42 1.12
N MET A 83 5.19 -17.26 0.58
CA MET A 83 5.13 -17.08 -0.85
C MET A 83 6.56 -17.12 -1.42
N HIS A 84 6.91 -18.21 -2.10
CA HIS A 84 8.23 -18.41 -2.70
C HIS A 84 8.23 -17.96 -4.17
N ASP A 85 8.01 -16.66 -4.39
CA ASP A 85 7.79 -16.10 -5.71
C ASP A 85 8.99 -15.34 -6.30
N GLY A 86 10.14 -15.31 -5.62
CA GLY A 86 11.35 -14.65 -6.10
C GLY A 86 11.85 -15.14 -7.47
N PHE A 87 11.47 -16.36 -7.89
CA PHE A 87 11.76 -16.85 -9.25
C PHE A 87 11.06 -16.03 -10.36
N LEU A 88 9.98 -15.31 -10.05
CA LEU A 88 9.25 -14.44 -10.98
C LEU A 88 10.09 -13.23 -11.43
N GLN A 89 11.15 -12.87 -10.71
CA GLN A 89 12.15 -11.95 -11.23
C GLN A 89 12.82 -12.49 -12.51
N GLY A 90 12.85 -13.81 -12.70
CA GLY A 90 13.47 -14.47 -13.84
C GLY A 90 12.52 -15.14 -14.82
N SER A 91 11.21 -15.05 -14.60
CA SER A 91 10.20 -15.75 -15.42
C SER A 91 8.86 -15.02 -15.43
N TYR A 92 8.34 -14.76 -16.62
CA TYR A 92 6.94 -14.35 -16.81
C TYR A 92 6.04 -15.57 -16.71
N ALA A 93 5.54 -15.85 -15.49
CA ALA A 93 4.58 -16.92 -15.25
C ALA A 93 3.14 -16.39 -15.28
N PHE A 94 2.79 -15.72 -16.39
CA PHE A 94 1.45 -15.21 -16.67
C PHE A 94 0.54 -16.32 -17.22
N SER A 95 -0.77 -16.13 -17.09
CA SER A 95 -1.73 -16.89 -17.88
C SER A 95 -1.75 -16.35 -19.33
N GLU A 96 -2.35 -17.10 -20.27
CA GLU A 96 -2.57 -16.62 -21.64
C GLU A 96 -3.34 -15.28 -21.66
N PHE A 97 -4.27 -15.08 -20.73
CA PHE A 97 -4.99 -13.81 -20.59
C PHE A 97 -4.07 -12.67 -20.09
N GLY A 98 -3.18 -12.98 -19.15
CA GLY A 98 -2.26 -12.04 -18.53
C GLY A 98 -1.06 -11.69 -19.40
N GLU A 99 -0.73 -12.48 -20.42
CA GLU A 99 0.30 -12.16 -21.43
C GLU A 99 0.01 -10.82 -22.11
N ARG A 100 -1.26 -10.44 -22.23
CA ARG A 100 -1.65 -9.14 -22.76
C ARG A 100 -1.74 -8.09 -21.66
N ASN A 101 -1.15 -6.92 -21.89
CA ASN A 101 -1.27 -5.79 -20.99
C ASN A 101 -2.64 -5.14 -21.15
N HIS A 102 -3.44 -5.18 -20.08
CA HIS A 102 -4.78 -4.58 -20.04
C HIS A 102 -4.79 -3.13 -19.51
N TRP A 103 -3.66 -2.62 -19.01
CA TRP A 103 -3.55 -1.29 -18.42
C TRP A 103 -3.39 -0.18 -19.48
N GLN A 104 -4.45 0.04 -20.27
CA GLN A 104 -4.39 0.93 -21.45
C GLN A 104 -4.17 2.41 -21.14
N ASN A 105 -4.45 2.84 -19.90
CA ASN A 105 -4.16 4.21 -19.50
C ASN A 105 -2.66 4.56 -19.60
N LEU A 106 -1.77 3.55 -19.58
CA LEU A 106 -0.33 3.74 -19.79
C LEU A 106 0.01 4.28 -21.20
N PHE A 107 -0.79 3.96 -22.21
CA PHE A 107 -0.49 4.29 -23.61
C PHE A 107 -1.16 5.58 -24.11
N LYS A 108 -1.93 6.26 -23.25
CA LYS A 108 -2.67 7.46 -23.60
C LYS A 108 -1.81 8.72 -23.48
N ASP A 109 -1.85 9.58 -24.50
CA ASP A 109 -1.20 10.89 -24.46
C ASP A 109 -2.13 11.92 -23.82
N ARG A 110 -1.74 12.43 -22.65
CA ARG A 110 -2.55 13.39 -21.89
C ARG A 110 -2.07 14.83 -22.05
N ARG A 111 -0.99 15.09 -22.79
CA ARG A 111 -0.49 16.46 -23.01
C ARG A 111 -1.55 17.42 -23.58
N PRO A 112 -2.38 17.03 -24.56
CA PRO A 112 -3.43 17.92 -25.06
C PRO A 112 -4.47 18.30 -24.00
N TYR A 113 -4.79 17.39 -23.07
CA TYR A 113 -5.68 17.67 -21.95
C TYR A 113 -5.02 18.56 -20.90
N ILE A 114 -3.75 18.26 -20.57
CA ILE A 114 -2.94 19.03 -19.61
C ILE A 114 -2.80 20.50 -20.05
N GLU A 115 -2.64 20.76 -21.34
CA GLU A 115 -2.57 22.11 -21.92
C GLU A 115 -3.90 22.87 -21.84
N GLN A 116 -5.04 22.16 -21.81
CA GLN A 116 -6.38 22.77 -21.74
C GLN A 116 -6.78 23.17 -20.31
N VAL A 117 -6.34 22.41 -19.31
CA VAL A 117 -6.65 22.69 -17.90
C VAL A 117 -5.64 23.70 -17.36
N SER A 118 -6.10 24.84 -16.85
CA SER A 118 -5.20 25.84 -16.25
C SER A 118 -4.61 25.37 -14.92
N ASP A 119 -3.48 25.95 -14.53
CA ASP A 119 -2.84 25.65 -13.24
C ASP A 119 -3.73 26.07 -12.07
N GLU A 120 -4.39 27.23 -12.18
CA GLU A 120 -5.31 27.73 -11.15
C GLU A 120 -6.49 26.76 -10.95
N ALA A 121 -7.05 26.24 -12.05
CA ALA A 121 -8.17 25.32 -11.99
C ALA A 121 -7.80 23.98 -11.34
N ILE A 122 -6.60 23.45 -11.62
CA ILE A 122 -6.17 22.20 -10.98
C ILE A 122 -5.77 22.43 -9.51
N ILE A 123 -5.20 23.59 -9.17
CA ILE A 123 -4.91 23.95 -7.78
C ILE A 123 -6.22 24.03 -6.99
N GLU A 124 -7.21 24.78 -7.48
CA GLU A 124 -8.53 24.86 -6.84
C GLU A 124 -9.17 23.47 -6.71
N TYR A 125 -9.08 22.64 -7.75
CA TYR A 125 -9.61 21.28 -7.75
C TYR A 125 -9.02 20.46 -6.59
N VAL A 126 -7.69 20.39 -6.45
CA VAL A 126 -7.05 19.53 -5.41
C VAL A 126 -7.22 20.08 -3.99
N HIS A 127 -7.58 21.35 -3.83
CA HIS A 127 -7.89 21.96 -2.54
C HIS A 127 -9.29 21.64 -2.00
N GLN A 128 -10.18 21.08 -2.82
CA GLN A 128 -11.54 20.73 -2.41
C GLN A 128 -11.54 19.53 -1.45
N ASP A 129 -12.40 19.60 -0.44
CA ASP A 129 -12.72 18.44 0.41
C ASP A 129 -13.77 17.56 -0.27
N ASN A 130 -13.46 16.28 -0.46
CA ASN A 130 -14.39 15.24 -0.91
C ASN A 130 -14.54 14.10 0.10
N TYR A 131 -13.95 14.22 1.29
CA TYR A 131 -13.97 13.22 2.34
C TYR A 131 -15.11 13.44 3.34
N THR A 132 -15.46 14.69 3.64
CA THR A 132 -16.60 14.99 4.53
C THR A 132 -17.92 14.43 3.97
N ASP A 133 -18.13 14.50 2.66
CA ASP A 133 -19.31 13.93 2.01
C ASP A 133 -19.29 12.39 2.07
N LEU A 134 -18.11 11.77 1.97
CA LEU A 134 -17.96 10.32 2.15
C LEU A 134 -18.35 9.88 3.57
N ILE A 135 -17.91 10.61 4.59
CA ILE A 135 -18.28 10.35 5.99
C ILE A 135 -19.80 10.37 6.16
N GLN A 136 -20.47 11.39 5.59
CA GLN A 136 -21.92 11.50 5.66
C GLN A 136 -22.61 10.33 4.95
N TRP A 137 -22.09 9.91 3.81
CA TRP A 137 -22.60 8.75 3.07
C TRP A 137 -22.41 7.44 3.85
N MET A 138 -21.23 7.20 4.45
CA MET A 138 -20.95 6.01 5.27
C MET A 138 -21.86 5.90 6.50
N ARG A 139 -22.30 7.03 7.06
CA ARG A 139 -23.25 7.09 8.20
C ARG A 139 -24.70 6.92 7.79
N SER A 140 -25.00 6.87 6.49
CA SER A 140 -26.35 6.67 5.97
C SER A 140 -26.75 5.19 5.95
N ASP A 141 -28.01 4.91 5.66
CA ASP A 141 -28.54 3.56 5.50
C ASP A 141 -28.05 2.84 4.22
N GLN A 142 -27.31 3.54 3.36
CA GLN A 142 -26.74 2.98 2.13
C GLN A 142 -25.45 2.18 2.37
N TRP A 143 -24.83 2.30 3.54
CA TRP A 143 -23.59 1.61 3.88
C TRP A 143 -23.80 0.65 5.05
N SER A 144 -23.43 -0.62 4.88
CA SER A 144 -23.44 -1.60 5.96
C SER A 144 -22.06 -2.16 6.32
N GLY A 145 -21.00 -1.55 5.78
CA GLY A 145 -19.61 -1.92 6.06
C GLY A 145 -19.06 -1.23 7.31
N GLU A 146 -17.75 -1.38 7.55
CA GLU A 146 -17.10 -0.62 8.62
C GLU A 146 -17.10 0.87 8.29
N GLU A 147 -17.45 1.71 9.26
CA GLU A 147 -17.27 3.16 9.22
C GLU A 147 -15.84 3.53 9.65
N ALA A 148 -14.87 3.29 8.77
CA ALA A 148 -13.47 3.63 9.04
C ALA A 148 -13.20 5.13 8.87
N ILE A 149 -13.63 5.90 9.85
CA ILE A 149 -13.67 7.36 9.83
C ILE A 149 -12.60 7.94 10.78
N ILE A 150 -11.93 8.98 10.31
CA ILE A 150 -11.17 9.94 11.14
C ILE A 150 -11.73 11.32 10.82
N GLU A 151 -12.34 12.00 11.78
CA GLU A 151 -12.86 13.35 11.55
C GLU A 151 -11.73 14.28 11.08
N ASP A 152 -12.05 15.18 10.15
CA ASP A 152 -11.11 16.15 9.56
C ASP A 152 -9.89 15.55 8.83
N LEU A 153 -9.88 14.25 8.45
CA LEU A 153 -8.73 13.63 7.78
C LEU A 153 -8.28 14.33 6.49
N HIS A 154 -9.20 15.00 5.77
CA HIS A 154 -8.84 15.81 4.61
C HIS A 154 -7.79 16.89 4.95
N ARG A 155 -7.75 17.38 6.20
CA ARG A 155 -6.76 18.37 6.67
C ARG A 155 -5.37 17.79 6.96
N GLY A 156 -5.18 16.48 6.80
CA GLY A 156 -3.89 15.81 6.97
C GLY A 156 -3.41 15.88 8.41
N ALA A 157 -2.20 16.40 8.64
CA ALA A 157 -1.56 16.48 9.96
C ALA A 157 -2.44 17.16 11.03
N ASP A 158 -3.31 18.10 10.65
CA ASP A 158 -4.21 18.80 11.56
C ASP A 158 -5.21 17.86 12.28
N ALA A 159 -5.53 16.69 11.71
CA ALA A 159 -6.43 15.71 12.31
C ALA A 159 -5.79 14.93 13.49
N PHE A 160 -4.47 15.05 13.67
CA PHE A 160 -3.68 14.25 14.59
C PHE A 160 -2.90 15.11 15.59
N ASP A 161 -2.58 14.54 16.76
CA ASP A 161 -1.59 15.11 17.65
C ASP A 161 -0.15 14.84 17.19
N GLU A 162 0.83 15.31 17.96
CA GLU A 162 2.27 15.21 17.62
C GLU A 162 2.77 13.75 17.51
N HIS A 163 2.11 12.79 18.15
CA HIS A 163 2.43 11.36 18.06
C HIS A 163 1.46 10.63 17.11
N GLY A 164 0.72 11.37 16.28
CA GLY A 164 -0.15 10.80 15.27
C GLY A 164 -1.48 10.26 15.80
N LEU A 165 -1.82 10.39 17.09
CA LEU A 165 -3.13 9.95 17.57
C LEU A 165 -4.22 10.91 17.06
N ALA A 166 -5.27 10.36 16.48
CA ALA A 166 -6.41 11.12 15.97
C ALA A 166 -7.11 11.90 17.11
N LYS A 167 -7.43 13.17 16.85
CA LYS A 167 -8.01 14.09 17.84
C LYS A 167 -9.50 13.85 18.12
N ASP A 168 -10.14 13.02 17.31
CA ASP A 168 -11.58 12.74 17.33
C ASP A 168 -11.97 11.60 18.29
N GLY A 169 -10.99 10.96 18.93
CA GLY A 169 -11.22 9.83 19.84
C GLY A 169 -11.43 8.48 19.15
N SER A 170 -11.29 8.40 17.82
CA SER A 170 -11.39 7.17 17.03
C SER A 170 -10.27 6.15 17.30
N ARG A 171 -9.21 6.60 17.99
CA ARG A 171 -7.98 5.85 18.31
C ARG A 171 -7.16 5.43 17.08
N TRP A 172 -7.44 5.98 15.90
CA TRP A 172 -6.52 5.85 14.77
C TRP A 172 -5.20 6.56 15.09
N VAL A 173 -4.09 5.94 14.67
CA VAL A 173 -2.74 6.50 14.84
C VAL A 173 -2.06 6.58 13.48
N ALA A 174 -1.73 7.79 13.05
CA ALA A 174 -0.86 8.03 11.91
C ALA A 174 0.60 7.73 12.28
N PHE A 175 1.36 7.22 11.31
CA PHE A 175 2.77 6.95 11.50
C PHE A 175 3.59 7.37 10.28
N ASN A 176 4.85 7.72 10.53
CA ASN A 176 5.85 7.99 9.52
C ASN A 176 6.44 6.68 9.00
N TYR A 177 6.45 6.50 7.70
CA TYR A 177 7.06 5.35 7.03
C TYR A 177 7.80 5.81 5.79
N LYS A 178 8.83 5.05 5.41
CA LYS A 178 9.49 5.25 4.13
C LYS A 178 8.61 4.68 3.01
N PRO A 179 8.19 5.48 2.01
CA PRO A 179 7.35 4.96 0.93
C PRO A 179 8.00 3.77 0.22
N LEU A 180 7.17 2.83 -0.25
CA LEU A 180 7.66 1.75 -1.11
C LEU A 180 8.30 2.37 -2.36
N PRO A 181 9.46 1.87 -2.84
CA PRO A 181 10.12 2.46 -3.99
C PRO A 181 9.21 2.60 -5.22
N SER A 182 9.38 3.70 -5.95
CA SER A 182 8.65 4.09 -7.16
C SER A 182 7.17 4.43 -7.02
N THR A 183 6.24 3.46 -7.06
CA THR A 183 4.80 3.74 -7.28
C THR A 183 4.21 4.70 -6.25
N PHE A 184 4.73 4.68 -5.01
CA PHE A 184 4.30 5.56 -3.91
C PHE A 184 5.22 6.77 -3.70
N TRP A 185 6.08 7.09 -4.67
CA TRP A 185 6.83 8.33 -4.67
C TRP A 185 5.97 9.48 -5.19
N PRO A 186 5.94 10.65 -4.52
CA PRO A 186 5.18 11.81 -4.99
C PRO A 186 5.51 12.22 -6.44
N THR A 187 6.77 12.04 -6.86
CA THR A 187 7.19 12.34 -8.24
C THR A 187 6.53 11.47 -9.31
N ASN A 188 5.85 10.38 -8.91
CA ASN A 188 5.13 9.47 -9.81
C ASN A 188 3.60 9.66 -9.75
N GLY A 189 3.11 10.65 -9.02
CA GLY A 189 1.76 11.19 -9.23
C GLY A 189 0.86 11.22 -8.01
N SER A 190 1.24 10.59 -6.90
CA SER A 190 0.42 10.55 -5.69
C SER A 190 1.27 10.72 -4.45
N THR A 191 0.72 11.44 -3.48
CA THR A 191 1.10 11.28 -2.08
C THR A 191 0.14 10.28 -1.43
N ASP A 192 0.53 9.75 -0.28
CA ASP A 192 -0.30 8.87 0.53
C ASP A 192 -0.07 9.13 2.02
N ASP A 193 -0.99 8.61 2.84
CA ASP A 193 -0.83 8.46 4.27
C ASP A 193 -1.45 7.13 4.72
N VAL A 194 -0.96 6.59 5.83
CA VAL A 194 -1.48 5.36 6.42
C VAL A 194 -1.63 5.55 7.92
N MET A 195 -2.77 5.09 8.43
CA MET A 195 -3.12 5.07 9.84
C MET A 195 -3.37 3.63 10.27
N ILE A 196 -2.99 3.30 11.50
CA ILE A 196 -3.26 2.01 12.14
C ILE A 196 -4.22 2.19 13.31
N ARG A 197 -5.07 1.19 13.57
CA ARG A 197 -5.89 1.10 14.79
C ARG A 197 -5.88 -0.32 15.32
N LEU A 198 -5.56 -0.50 16.60
CA LEU A 198 -5.76 -1.78 17.29
C LEU A 198 -7.15 -1.84 17.92
N PRO A 199 -7.70 -3.04 18.19
CA PRO A 199 -8.96 -3.18 18.93
C PRO A 199 -8.93 -2.48 20.29
N ALA A 200 -10.10 -2.13 20.80
CA ALA A 200 -10.26 -1.37 22.03
C ALA A 200 -9.44 -1.92 23.22
N ALA A 201 -9.42 -3.25 23.40
CA ALA A 201 -8.69 -3.94 24.47
C ALA A 201 -7.17 -3.66 24.49
N PHE A 202 -6.56 -3.31 23.35
CA PHE A 202 -5.14 -2.95 23.25
C PHE A 202 -4.85 -1.52 23.72
N SER A 203 -5.88 -0.78 24.11
CA SER A 203 -5.79 0.61 24.54
C SER A 203 -6.55 0.84 25.85
N GLU A 204 -7.02 -0.21 26.50
CA GLU A 204 -7.90 -0.13 27.66
C GLU A 204 -7.34 -0.86 28.87
N ILE A 205 -7.67 -0.33 30.05
CA ILE A 205 -7.55 -0.99 31.35
C ILE A 205 -8.94 -0.95 31.98
N ASP A 206 -9.50 -2.11 32.28
CA ASP A 206 -10.86 -2.26 32.80
C ASP A 206 -11.91 -1.52 31.94
N GLY A 207 -11.74 -1.57 30.61
CA GLY A 207 -12.59 -0.90 29.62
C GLY A 207 -12.40 0.62 29.52
N GLN A 208 -11.42 1.20 30.20
CA GLN A 208 -11.12 2.64 30.12
C GLN A 208 -9.87 2.92 29.28
N PHE A 209 -9.99 3.86 28.35
CA PHE A 209 -8.87 4.22 27.47
C PHE A 209 -7.66 4.72 28.27
N SER A 210 -6.50 4.12 27.99
CA SER A 210 -5.18 4.53 28.47
C SER A 210 -4.25 4.77 27.28
N ARG A 211 -3.81 6.01 27.13
CA ARG A 211 -2.85 6.38 26.08
C ARG A 211 -1.54 5.63 26.25
N ASP A 212 -1.05 5.50 27.49
CA ASP A 212 0.22 4.82 27.80
C ASP A 212 0.16 3.34 27.40
N VAL A 213 -0.92 2.63 27.74
CA VAL A 213 -1.12 1.23 27.28
C VAL A 213 -1.15 1.16 25.76
N TYR A 214 -1.83 2.11 25.12
CA TYR A 214 -1.99 2.06 23.68
C TYR A 214 -0.66 2.21 22.94
N PHE A 215 0.14 3.21 23.29
CA PHE A 215 1.46 3.39 22.69
C PHE A 215 2.44 2.28 23.09
N ALA A 216 2.36 1.73 24.30
CA ALA A 216 3.13 0.54 24.66
C ALA A 216 2.79 -0.66 23.75
N ASN A 217 1.50 -0.94 23.53
CA ASN A 217 1.05 -2.03 22.67
C ASN A 217 1.37 -1.81 21.19
N LEU A 218 1.32 -0.57 20.69
CA LEU A 218 1.76 -0.23 19.36
C LEU A 218 3.28 -0.44 19.18
N SER A 219 4.08 -0.10 20.19
CA SER A 219 5.52 -0.40 20.20
C SER A 219 5.79 -1.90 20.24
N LEU A 220 5.07 -2.67 21.08
CA LEU A 220 5.14 -4.13 21.10
C LEU A 220 4.77 -4.75 19.73
N LEU A 221 3.79 -4.20 19.03
CA LEU A 221 3.45 -4.61 17.67
C LEU A 221 4.59 -4.31 16.68
N GLU A 222 5.21 -3.13 16.76
CA GLU A 222 6.38 -2.80 15.94
C GLU A 222 7.53 -3.78 16.18
N MET A 223 7.76 -4.18 17.44
CA MET A 223 8.76 -5.19 17.80
C MET A 223 8.40 -6.58 17.25
N ALA A 224 7.12 -6.95 17.26
CA ALA A 224 6.65 -8.20 16.66
C ALA A 224 6.90 -8.23 15.13
N VAL A 225 6.68 -7.10 14.44
CA VAL A 225 6.86 -6.96 12.98
C VAL A 225 8.34 -6.89 12.58
N THR A 226 9.13 -6.09 13.28
CA THR A 226 10.54 -5.87 12.95
C THR A 226 11.44 -6.98 13.49
N GLY A 227 11.10 -7.50 14.66
CA GLY A 227 11.83 -8.52 15.40
C GLY A 227 12.76 -7.97 16.49
N THR A 228 12.66 -6.68 16.83
CA THR A 228 13.55 -6.01 17.80
C THR A 228 13.26 -6.42 19.25
N GLN A 229 14.29 -6.36 20.09
CA GLN A 229 14.19 -6.72 21.51
C GLN A 229 14.00 -5.53 22.45
N GLU A 230 14.36 -4.33 22.00
CA GLU A 230 14.07 -3.06 22.68
C GLU A 230 13.68 -2.02 21.63
N LEU A 231 12.90 -1.02 22.04
CA LEU A 231 12.48 0.08 21.19
C LEU A 231 12.33 1.36 22.01
N ASP A 232 12.73 2.49 21.45
CA ASP A 232 12.41 3.80 22.04
C ASP A 232 10.93 4.15 21.82
N THR A 233 10.34 4.87 22.76
CA THR A 233 8.91 5.18 22.80
C THR A 233 8.67 6.67 23.12
N PRO A 234 7.49 7.22 22.73
CA PRO A 234 6.99 8.43 23.40
C PRO A 234 6.98 8.22 24.92
N PRO A 235 7.09 9.27 25.75
CA PRO A 235 7.13 9.08 27.21
C PRO A 235 5.90 8.30 27.72
N LEU A 236 6.14 7.16 28.36
CA LEU A 236 5.12 6.28 28.94
C LEU A 236 5.17 6.32 30.48
N ASN A 237 4.01 6.32 31.12
CA ASN A 237 3.91 6.35 32.58
C ASN A 237 3.82 4.95 33.21
N GLU A 238 4.96 4.32 33.45
CA GLU A 238 5.06 2.99 34.09
C GLU A 238 4.43 2.95 35.49
N ALA A 239 4.57 4.02 36.29
CA ALA A 239 3.99 4.11 37.62
C ALA A 239 2.46 4.09 37.60
N ALA A 240 1.84 4.65 36.56
CA ALA A 240 0.39 4.58 36.37
C ALA A 240 -0.07 3.19 35.87
N LEU A 241 0.81 2.47 35.17
CA LEU A 241 0.55 1.13 34.65
C LEU A 241 0.88 0.01 35.66
N ASP A 242 1.65 0.29 36.71
CA ASP A 242 2.25 -0.67 37.64
C ASP A 242 3.11 -1.73 36.90
N ILE A 243 3.84 -1.28 35.87
CA ILE A 243 4.57 -2.13 34.94
C ILE A 243 5.92 -1.48 34.58
N ASP A 244 7.02 -2.19 34.82
CA ASP A 244 8.38 -1.81 34.44
C ASP A 244 8.65 -2.13 32.96
N LEU A 245 8.35 -1.19 32.06
CA LEU A 245 8.39 -1.36 30.60
C LEU A 245 9.83 -1.46 30.08
N ASP A 246 10.75 -0.69 30.63
CA ASP A 246 12.16 -0.67 30.22
C ASP A 246 13.05 -1.66 30.98
N GLY A 247 12.54 -2.30 32.03
CA GLY A 247 13.20 -3.39 32.76
C GLY A 247 14.34 -2.94 33.68
N ASP A 248 14.39 -1.67 34.08
CA ASP A 248 15.44 -1.14 34.97
C ASP A 248 15.15 -1.33 36.47
N GLY A 249 13.94 -1.82 36.81
CA GLY A 249 13.47 -2.06 38.17
C GLY A 249 12.85 -0.84 38.86
N VAL A 250 12.64 0.27 38.15
CA VAL A 250 12.05 1.52 38.65
C VAL A 250 10.82 1.88 37.84
N LEU A 251 9.67 2.05 38.50
CA LEU A 251 8.46 2.53 37.81
C LEU A 251 8.55 4.05 37.58
N SER A 252 9.00 4.44 36.39
CA SER A 252 9.11 5.83 35.96
C SER A 252 7.74 6.45 35.65
N VAL A 253 7.63 7.77 35.77
CA VAL A 253 6.47 8.52 35.26
C VAL A 253 6.64 8.94 33.79
N ALA A 254 7.82 8.69 33.22
CA ALA A 254 8.19 8.98 31.84
C ALA A 254 9.33 8.05 31.43
N SER A 255 9.03 6.79 31.14
CA SER A 255 9.97 5.90 30.44
C SER A 255 9.92 6.17 28.95
N HIS A 256 11.09 6.16 28.32
CA HIS A 256 11.26 6.40 26.88
C HIS A 256 11.62 5.12 26.13
N ARG A 257 11.45 3.97 26.77
CA ARG A 257 11.87 2.68 26.23
C ARG A 257 10.91 1.58 26.63
N ILE A 258 10.84 0.56 25.79
CA ILE A 258 10.13 -0.68 26.09
C ILE A 258 10.97 -1.87 25.66
N ARG A 259 10.96 -2.93 26.47
CA ARG A 259 11.55 -4.23 26.13
C ARG A 259 10.50 -5.18 25.58
N HIS A 260 10.96 -6.11 24.75
CA HIS A 260 10.14 -7.18 24.19
C HIS A 260 9.50 -8.01 25.31
N ARG A 261 8.25 -8.42 25.08
CA ARG A 261 7.44 -9.20 26.03
C ARG A 261 6.60 -10.23 25.29
N PRO A 262 6.23 -11.35 25.94
CA PRO A 262 5.46 -12.40 25.26
C PRO A 262 3.99 -12.03 25.00
N PHE A 263 3.43 -11.05 25.71
CA PHE A 263 2.03 -10.64 25.61
C PHE A 263 1.89 -9.13 25.57
N TYR A 264 0.77 -8.67 25.01
CA TYR A 264 0.35 -7.28 25.06
C TYR A 264 -0.04 -6.85 26.49
N LEU A 265 -0.41 -5.59 26.68
CA LEU A 265 -0.72 -4.98 27.97
C LEU A 265 -2.19 -4.55 28.04
N GLY A 266 -2.64 -4.22 29.25
CA GLY A 266 -4.02 -3.83 29.53
C GLY A 266 -5.00 -4.99 29.35
N ASP A 267 -6.19 -4.69 28.83
CA ASP A 267 -7.25 -5.69 28.61
C ASP A 267 -6.87 -6.72 27.51
N ALA A 268 -5.80 -6.47 26.75
CA ALA A 268 -5.22 -7.41 25.80
C ALA A 268 -4.10 -8.31 26.38
N SER A 269 -3.93 -8.36 27.71
CA SER A 269 -2.81 -9.05 28.38
C SER A 269 -2.71 -10.56 28.17
N GLU A 270 -3.76 -11.20 27.65
CA GLU A 270 -3.75 -12.63 27.28
C GLU A 270 -3.45 -12.86 25.79
N VAL A 271 -3.30 -11.79 24.99
CA VAL A 271 -2.99 -11.90 23.56
C VAL A 271 -1.47 -11.98 23.38
N PRO A 272 -0.94 -13.04 22.74
CA PRO A 272 0.49 -13.18 22.55
C PRO A 272 1.02 -12.26 21.45
N LEU A 273 2.23 -11.73 21.63
CA LEU A 273 3.00 -11.17 20.53
C LEU A 273 3.40 -12.33 19.61
N THR A 274 3.07 -12.20 18.32
CA THR A 274 3.41 -13.22 17.33
C THR A 274 4.31 -12.63 16.27
N HIS A 275 5.46 -13.26 16.05
CA HIS A 275 6.44 -12.83 15.07
C HIS A 275 5.80 -12.55 13.70
N MET A 276 5.95 -11.32 13.22
CA MET A 276 5.49 -10.82 11.92
C MET A 276 3.97 -10.97 11.66
N LEU A 277 3.14 -11.09 12.69
CA LEU A 277 1.67 -11.15 12.54
C LEU A 277 0.97 -10.10 13.40
N TYR A 278 -0.06 -9.48 12.82
CA TYR A 278 -0.90 -8.54 13.54
C TYR A 278 -1.97 -9.28 14.36
N PRO A 279 -2.37 -8.77 15.54
CA PRO A 279 -3.50 -9.31 16.28
C PRO A 279 -4.80 -9.13 15.50
N GLU A 280 -5.77 -10.02 15.77
CA GLU A 280 -7.12 -9.92 15.21
C GLU A 280 -7.74 -8.55 15.49
N GLY A 281 -8.45 -8.00 14.52
CA GLY A 281 -9.09 -6.69 14.57
C GLY A 281 -8.15 -5.49 14.34
N THR A 282 -6.84 -5.71 14.15
CA THR A 282 -5.94 -4.65 13.64
C THR A 282 -6.48 -4.11 12.32
N ALA A 283 -6.57 -2.79 12.19
CA ALA A 283 -7.07 -2.13 11.01
C ALA A 283 -6.08 -1.09 10.47
N PHE A 284 -6.11 -0.90 9.15
CA PHE A 284 -5.39 0.13 8.43
C PHE A 284 -6.37 0.98 7.62
N LEU A 285 -6.17 2.29 7.64
CA LEU A 285 -6.80 3.25 6.75
C LEU A 285 -5.69 3.91 5.92
N HIS A 286 -5.82 3.88 4.61
CA HIS A 286 -4.83 4.38 3.66
C HIS A 286 -5.52 5.34 2.70
N THR A 287 -5.06 6.58 2.63
CA THR A 287 -5.55 7.54 1.63
C THR A 287 -4.51 7.74 0.54
N VAL A 288 -4.96 7.78 -0.71
CA VAL A 288 -4.14 8.20 -1.85
C VAL A 288 -4.61 9.59 -2.23
N ARG A 289 -3.69 10.54 -2.33
CA ARG A 289 -4.00 11.96 -2.46
C ARG A 289 -3.36 12.59 -3.68
N TYR A 290 -3.89 13.75 -4.05
CA TYR A 290 -3.26 14.64 -5.02
C TYR A 290 -2.03 15.33 -4.43
N LEU A 291 -1.16 15.79 -5.33
CA LEU A 291 0.02 16.56 -4.99
C LEU A 291 -0.41 18.01 -4.73
N GLY A 292 -0.57 18.40 -3.47
CA GLY A 292 -0.78 19.80 -3.10
C GLY A 292 0.49 20.59 -3.38
N VAL A 293 0.38 21.85 -3.83
CA VAL A 293 1.52 22.75 -4.04
C VAL A 293 1.25 24.06 -3.33
N ASP A 294 2.10 24.45 -2.38
CA ASP A 294 1.98 25.73 -1.68
C ASP A 294 2.61 26.90 -2.46
N ASP A 295 2.50 28.12 -1.90
CA ASP A 295 3.04 29.34 -2.51
C ASP A 295 4.56 29.32 -2.66
N SER A 296 5.27 28.52 -1.87
CA SER A 296 6.72 28.32 -1.96
C SER A 296 7.13 27.24 -2.96
N GLY A 297 6.15 26.53 -3.54
CA GLY A 297 6.38 25.38 -4.41
C GLY A 297 6.59 24.07 -3.65
N ARG A 298 6.33 24.03 -2.33
CA ARG A 298 6.43 22.81 -1.53
C ARG A 298 5.24 21.90 -1.84
N ILE A 299 5.54 20.62 -2.04
CA ILE A 299 4.59 19.54 -2.22
C ILE A 299 4.07 19.07 -0.86
N TYR A 300 2.77 18.85 -0.75
CA TYR A 300 2.14 18.32 0.46
C TYR A 300 0.93 17.43 0.12
N ASN A 301 0.38 16.75 1.13
CA ASN A 301 -0.82 15.93 0.99
C ASN A 301 -2.05 16.83 0.81
N ALA A 302 -2.62 16.86 -0.40
CA ALA A 302 -3.77 17.72 -0.69
C ALA A 302 -5.03 17.30 0.10
N PRO A 303 -5.97 18.24 0.36
CA PRO A 303 -7.25 17.91 0.99
C PRO A 303 -8.07 16.89 0.21
N ARG A 304 -8.07 17.01 -1.11
CA ARG A 304 -8.78 16.10 -1.98
C ARG A 304 -8.13 14.73 -2.03
N MET A 305 -8.92 13.70 -1.77
CA MET A 305 -8.49 12.31 -1.85
C MET A 305 -8.86 11.73 -3.20
N LYS A 306 -7.93 10.97 -3.79
CA LYS A 306 -8.16 10.14 -4.97
C LYS A 306 -8.86 8.84 -4.57
N GLU A 307 -8.38 8.25 -3.46
CA GLU A 307 -8.86 6.98 -2.95
C GLU A 307 -8.80 6.94 -1.42
N VAL A 308 -9.74 6.20 -0.81
CA VAL A 308 -9.73 5.86 0.61
C VAL A 308 -9.88 4.35 0.72
N ARG A 309 -8.86 3.69 1.26
CA ARG A 309 -8.77 2.23 1.32
C ARG A 309 -8.70 1.79 2.78
N TYR A 310 -9.52 0.81 3.13
CA TYR A 310 -9.54 0.24 4.47
C TYR A 310 -9.23 -1.25 4.41
N MET A 311 -8.48 -1.72 5.40
CA MET A 311 -8.10 -3.11 5.56
C MET A 311 -8.20 -3.50 7.03
N VAL A 312 -8.79 -4.65 7.34
CA VAL A 312 -8.91 -5.15 8.72
C VAL A 312 -8.58 -6.63 8.83
N LYS A 313 -7.86 -6.99 9.89
CA LYS A 313 -7.53 -8.35 10.25
C LYS A 313 -8.77 -9.02 10.83
N ASP A 314 -9.67 -9.43 9.96
CA ASP A 314 -10.93 -10.07 10.34
C ASP A 314 -10.75 -11.41 11.06
N ARG A 315 -9.61 -12.07 10.85
CA ARG A 315 -9.27 -13.31 11.56
C ARG A 315 -7.78 -13.46 11.78
N PHE A 316 -7.38 -13.79 13.00
CA PHE A 316 -6.00 -14.22 13.27
C PHE A 316 -5.73 -15.59 12.62
N ARG A 317 -4.58 -15.69 11.94
CA ARG A 317 -4.17 -16.87 11.17
C ARG A 317 -2.77 -17.27 11.62
N PRO A 318 -2.60 -18.39 12.35
CA PRO A 318 -1.27 -18.82 12.77
C PRO A 318 -0.43 -19.24 11.56
N ALA A 319 0.90 -19.19 11.69
CA ALA A 319 1.84 -19.47 10.60
C ALA A 319 1.54 -20.78 9.83
N ALA A 320 1.25 -21.87 10.54
CA ALA A 320 0.89 -23.16 9.90
C ALA A 320 -0.38 -23.08 9.03
N SER A 321 -1.35 -22.26 9.43
CA SER A 321 -2.55 -22.01 8.62
C SER A 321 -2.23 -21.16 7.39
N LEU A 322 -1.33 -20.19 7.50
CA LEU A 322 -0.88 -19.36 6.37
C LEU A 322 -0.11 -20.21 5.35
N THR A 323 0.82 -21.06 5.79
CA THR A 323 1.50 -22.06 4.94
C THR A 323 0.52 -22.87 4.10
N SER A 324 -0.56 -23.34 4.74
CA SER A 324 -1.60 -24.11 4.02
C SER A 324 -2.33 -23.27 2.96
N SER A 325 -2.58 -21.98 3.22
CA SER A 325 -3.15 -21.08 2.20
C SER A 325 -2.19 -20.84 1.04
N TYR A 326 -0.90 -20.64 1.28
CA TYR A 326 0.08 -20.49 0.20
C TYR A 326 0.19 -21.76 -0.66
N TYR A 327 0.12 -22.93 -0.05
CA TYR A 327 0.08 -24.20 -0.79
C TYR A 327 -1.17 -24.30 -1.68
N MET A 328 -2.33 -23.85 -1.18
CA MET A 328 -3.55 -23.80 -1.97
C MET A 328 -3.42 -22.83 -3.15
N GLU A 329 -2.87 -21.63 -2.94
CA GLU A 329 -2.63 -20.67 -4.03
C GLU A 329 -1.69 -21.24 -5.10
N ALA A 330 -0.61 -21.93 -4.70
CA ALA A 330 0.28 -22.62 -5.64
C ALA A 330 -0.45 -23.72 -6.44
N LYS A 331 -1.39 -24.43 -5.82
CA LYS A 331 -2.21 -25.46 -6.46
C LYS A 331 -3.22 -24.87 -7.44
N GLU A 332 -3.91 -23.79 -7.09
CA GLU A 332 -4.81 -23.07 -8.00
C GLU A 332 -4.03 -22.61 -9.25
N LYS A 333 -2.85 -22.01 -9.05
CA LYS A 333 -1.96 -21.63 -10.15
C LYS A 333 -1.52 -22.82 -11.00
N HIS A 334 -1.16 -23.95 -10.38
CA HIS A 334 -0.78 -25.17 -11.09
C HIS A 334 -1.90 -25.72 -11.99
N PHE A 335 -3.16 -25.54 -11.58
CA PHE A 335 -4.31 -25.94 -12.39
C PHE A 335 -4.76 -24.91 -13.42
N GLY A 336 -4.07 -23.76 -13.51
CA GLY A 336 -4.41 -22.70 -14.45
C GLY A 336 -5.69 -21.94 -14.08
N ASN A 337 -6.12 -22.01 -12.81
CA ASN A 337 -7.26 -21.22 -12.34
C ASN A 337 -6.83 -19.76 -12.21
N LEU A 338 -7.70 -18.86 -12.64
CA LEU A 338 -7.50 -17.42 -12.47
C LEU A 338 -7.53 -17.04 -10.98
N PRO A 339 -6.84 -15.96 -10.58
CA PRO A 339 -6.93 -15.46 -9.21
C PRO A 339 -8.39 -15.16 -8.87
N GLY A 340 -8.82 -15.59 -7.68
CA GLY A 340 -10.16 -15.31 -7.17
C GLY A 340 -10.14 -14.98 -5.68
N VAL A 341 -11.03 -14.08 -5.28
CA VAL A 341 -11.29 -13.66 -3.90
C VAL A 341 -12.79 -13.68 -3.61
N ALA A 342 -13.16 -13.86 -2.35
CA ALA A 342 -14.56 -13.75 -1.95
C ALA A 342 -14.91 -12.26 -1.78
N ASP A 343 -15.97 -11.81 -2.43
CA ASP A 343 -16.50 -10.46 -2.30
C ASP A 343 -17.71 -10.47 -1.36
N HIS A 344 -17.62 -9.75 -0.24
CA HIS A 344 -18.66 -9.64 0.77
C HIS A 344 -19.43 -8.30 0.71
N ALA A 345 -19.55 -7.72 -0.49
CA ALA A 345 -20.22 -6.46 -0.75
C ALA A 345 -19.62 -5.33 0.10
N ASP A 346 -20.39 -4.68 0.98
CA ASP A 346 -19.90 -3.55 1.79
C ASP A 346 -18.91 -3.98 2.88
N ARG A 347 -18.85 -5.26 3.20
CA ARG A 347 -17.83 -5.81 4.11
C ARG A 347 -16.47 -6.02 3.43
N GLY A 348 -16.38 -5.82 2.11
CA GLY A 348 -15.14 -5.89 1.36
C GLY A 348 -14.75 -7.29 0.87
N MET A 349 -13.58 -7.36 0.22
CA MET A 349 -13.00 -8.58 -0.35
C MET A 349 -12.09 -9.27 0.67
N ASP A 350 -12.23 -10.59 0.80
CA ASP A 350 -11.37 -11.45 1.62
C ASP A 350 -10.16 -11.91 0.82
N ASN A 351 -8.95 -11.62 1.31
CA ASN A 351 -7.71 -12.02 0.66
C ASN A 351 -7.34 -13.51 0.85
N LYS A 352 -8.12 -14.28 1.62
CA LYS A 352 -7.92 -15.68 2.06
C LYS A 352 -6.82 -15.90 3.11
N PHE A 353 -6.26 -14.82 3.64
CA PHE A 353 -5.21 -14.80 4.66
C PHE A 353 -5.64 -14.07 5.95
N GLY A 354 -6.95 -13.90 6.14
CA GLY A 354 -7.53 -13.34 7.36
C GLY A 354 -7.73 -11.82 7.31
N TRP A 355 -7.60 -11.21 6.13
CA TRP A 355 -7.84 -9.78 5.94
C TRP A 355 -9.04 -9.54 5.02
N ARG A 356 -9.84 -8.52 5.38
CA ARG A 356 -10.88 -7.94 4.51
C ARG A 356 -10.51 -6.53 4.11
N LEU A 357 -10.75 -6.18 2.85
CA LEU A 357 -10.43 -4.85 2.31
C LEU A 357 -11.61 -4.26 1.55
N TRP A 358 -11.84 -2.96 1.67
CA TRP A 358 -12.69 -2.20 0.77
C TRP A 358 -12.04 -0.87 0.38
N GLY A 359 -12.51 -0.26 -0.71
CA GLY A 359 -11.98 1.01 -1.18
C GLY A 359 -13.05 1.91 -1.77
N PHE A 360 -12.84 3.21 -1.60
CA PHE A 360 -13.53 4.28 -2.31
C PHE A 360 -12.56 4.95 -3.28
N ILE A 361 -13.10 5.43 -4.39
CA ILE A 361 -12.37 6.14 -5.45
C ILE A 361 -13.23 7.26 -5.98
N GLU A 362 -12.60 8.31 -6.49
CA GLU A 362 -13.30 9.48 -7.01
C GLU A 362 -14.20 9.17 -8.22
N ASP A 363 -15.39 9.78 -8.27
CA ASP A 363 -16.29 9.77 -9.42
C ASP A 363 -16.06 10.97 -10.36
N ALA A 364 -16.75 11.01 -11.50
CA ALA A 364 -16.57 12.07 -12.49
C ALA A 364 -17.02 13.46 -11.99
N GLN A 365 -17.76 13.54 -10.88
CA GLN A 365 -18.18 14.78 -10.23
C GLN A 365 -17.21 15.18 -9.12
N GLY A 366 -16.28 14.28 -8.75
CA GLY A 366 -15.30 14.53 -7.72
C GLY A 366 -15.63 13.98 -6.33
N THR A 367 -16.75 13.28 -6.19
CA THR A 367 -17.17 12.68 -4.93
C THR A 367 -16.52 11.31 -4.80
N LEU A 368 -16.20 10.87 -3.58
CA LEU A 368 -15.73 9.50 -3.37
C LEU A 368 -16.89 8.52 -3.46
N ARG A 369 -16.82 7.59 -4.41
CA ARG A 369 -17.76 6.47 -4.59
C ARG A 369 -17.10 5.15 -4.22
N LYS A 370 -17.90 4.13 -3.92
CA LYS A 370 -17.39 2.77 -3.73
C LYS A 370 -16.65 2.33 -5.01
N GLN A 371 -15.51 1.66 -4.84
CA GLN A 371 -14.83 1.01 -5.94
C GLN A 371 -15.72 -0.08 -6.56
N HIS A 372 -15.70 -0.17 -7.88
CA HIS A 372 -16.25 -1.31 -8.58
C HIS A 372 -15.40 -2.56 -8.31
N HIS A 373 -15.95 -3.74 -8.59
CA HIS A 373 -15.28 -5.00 -8.29
C HIS A 373 -13.84 -5.06 -8.82
N GLU A 374 -13.61 -4.76 -10.11
CA GLU A 374 -12.26 -4.80 -10.70
C GLU A 374 -11.31 -3.75 -10.11
N GLU A 375 -11.85 -2.58 -9.76
CA GLU A 375 -11.10 -1.54 -9.09
C GLU A 375 -10.64 -2.02 -7.71
N GLN A 376 -11.49 -2.67 -6.95
CA GLN A 376 -11.10 -3.21 -5.65
C GLN A 376 -10.21 -4.45 -5.77
N PHE A 377 -10.46 -5.29 -6.77
CA PHE A 377 -9.71 -6.52 -7.03
C PHE A 377 -8.24 -6.25 -7.38
N PHE A 378 -7.94 -5.11 -8.01
CA PHE A 378 -6.57 -4.62 -8.21
C PHE A 378 -5.74 -4.61 -6.91
N CYS A 379 -6.32 -4.20 -5.78
CA CYS A 379 -5.61 -4.17 -4.49
C CYS A 379 -5.16 -5.57 -4.02
N MET A 380 -5.83 -6.63 -4.48
CA MET A 380 -5.44 -8.00 -4.13
C MET A 380 -4.10 -8.41 -4.75
N GLY A 381 -3.62 -7.72 -5.78
CA GLY A 381 -2.27 -7.94 -6.32
C GLY A 381 -1.18 -7.79 -5.26
N CYS A 382 -1.27 -6.74 -4.46
CA CYS A 382 -0.32 -6.47 -3.37
C CYS A 382 -0.74 -7.15 -2.06
N HIS A 383 -2.04 -7.24 -1.76
CA HIS A 383 -2.52 -7.67 -0.44
C HIS A 383 -2.93 -9.15 -0.36
N LYS A 384 -2.59 -9.99 -1.34
CA LYS A 384 -2.89 -11.44 -1.34
C LYS A 384 -1.64 -12.32 -1.36
N SER A 385 -0.99 -12.51 -2.50
CA SER A 385 0.04 -13.55 -2.66
C SER A 385 1.31 -12.99 -3.30
N VAL A 386 2.03 -12.15 -2.56
CA VAL A 386 3.31 -11.56 -2.95
C VAL A 386 4.37 -11.80 -1.88
N GLY A 387 5.57 -12.21 -2.31
CA GLY A 387 6.66 -12.67 -1.44
C GLY A 387 7.07 -11.66 -0.37
N THR A 388 7.13 -10.38 -0.72
CA THR A 388 7.79 -9.38 0.13
C THR A 388 7.03 -8.97 1.40
N SER A 389 5.70 -9.04 1.39
CA SER A 389 4.89 -8.40 2.45
C SER A 389 5.05 -9.07 3.81
N ILE A 390 4.86 -8.30 4.89
CA ILE A 390 4.71 -8.84 6.25
C ILE A 390 3.23 -8.80 6.61
N ASP A 391 2.66 -9.99 6.80
CA ASP A 391 1.23 -10.23 7.01
C ASP A 391 0.35 -9.40 6.06
N HIS A 392 0.71 -9.40 4.77
CA HIS A 392 0.00 -8.72 3.69
C HIS A 392 -0.02 -7.19 3.79
N THR A 393 0.90 -6.59 4.54
CA THR A 393 1.07 -5.13 4.68
C THR A 393 2.42 -4.66 4.14
N PHE A 394 2.48 -3.38 3.74
CA PHE A 394 3.69 -2.74 3.20
C PHE A 394 4.16 -1.54 4.03
N ALA A 395 3.24 -0.68 4.48
CA ALA A 395 3.59 0.59 5.12
C ALA A 395 4.16 0.39 6.53
N PHE A 396 3.47 -0.32 7.40
CA PHE A 396 3.89 -0.47 8.81
C PHE A 396 5.24 -1.22 8.98
N PRO A 397 5.59 -2.25 8.18
CA PRO A 397 6.95 -2.81 8.17
C PRO A 397 8.06 -1.81 7.80
N ARG A 398 7.68 -0.68 7.21
CA ARG A 398 8.57 0.41 6.77
C ARG A 398 8.44 1.65 7.64
N LYS A 399 7.70 1.56 8.75
CA LYS A 399 7.58 2.63 9.75
C LYS A 399 8.99 3.04 10.23
N VAL A 400 9.22 4.33 10.39
CA VAL A 400 10.43 4.86 11.05
C VAL A 400 10.50 4.27 12.46
N ALA A 401 11.69 3.79 12.85
CA ALA A 401 11.82 3.05 14.09
C ALA A 401 11.44 3.88 15.33
N GLY A 402 10.74 3.25 16.27
CA GLY A 402 10.51 3.78 17.61
C GLY A 402 9.65 5.04 17.65
N ALA A 403 9.96 5.91 18.62
CA ALA A 403 9.19 7.11 18.94
C ALA A 403 9.05 8.05 17.73
N ASP A 404 10.13 8.23 16.97
CA ASP A 404 10.19 9.13 15.80
C ASP A 404 9.27 8.70 14.66
N GLY A 405 8.83 7.44 14.65
CA GLY A 405 7.86 6.95 13.69
C GLY A 405 6.41 7.30 14.00
N TRP A 406 6.09 7.81 15.18
CA TRP A 406 4.72 8.21 15.51
C TRP A 406 4.47 9.66 15.09
N GLY A 407 3.42 9.90 14.31
CA GLY A 407 3.15 11.20 13.70
C GLY A 407 2.63 11.08 12.28
N TYR A 408 2.03 12.16 11.78
CA TYR A 408 1.61 12.21 10.38
C TYR A 408 2.83 12.20 9.45
N ILE A 409 2.66 11.60 8.27
CA ILE A 409 3.74 11.40 7.29
C ILE A 409 4.45 12.71 6.94
N ASP A 410 5.77 12.73 7.09
CA ASP A 410 6.67 13.84 6.76
C ASP A 410 7.96 13.29 6.15
N LEU A 411 8.14 13.51 4.85
CA LEU A 411 9.35 13.08 4.12
C LEU A 411 10.57 13.97 4.44
N THR A 412 10.38 15.12 5.09
CA THR A 412 11.48 16.06 5.39
C THR A 412 12.33 15.62 6.58
N THR A 413 11.80 14.71 7.40
CA THR A 413 12.48 14.14 8.59
C THR A 413 13.16 12.80 8.29
N GLN A 414 12.94 12.22 7.10
CA GLN A 414 13.41 10.89 6.75
C GLN A 414 14.66 10.92 5.88
N GLN A 415 15.59 9.99 6.16
CA GLN A 415 16.79 9.76 5.34
C GLN A 415 16.60 8.53 4.43
N ASP A 416 17.46 8.39 3.42
CA ASP A 416 17.50 7.18 2.60
C ASP A 416 18.16 6.01 3.35
N THR A 417 17.36 5.35 4.18
CA THR A 417 17.76 4.18 4.96
C THR A 417 17.90 2.94 4.09
N PRO A 418 18.94 2.10 4.29
CA PRO A 418 19.07 0.80 3.64
C PRO A 418 17.93 -0.16 4.01
N SER A 419 17.64 -1.10 3.13
CA SER A 419 16.82 -2.27 3.48
C SER A 419 17.61 -3.22 4.38
N LEU A 420 16.91 -4.05 5.16
CA LEU A 420 17.58 -5.00 6.05
C LEU A 420 18.45 -5.98 5.23
N GLY A 421 19.72 -6.11 5.62
CA GLY A 421 20.71 -6.92 4.90
C GLY A 421 21.50 -6.16 3.82
N GLU A 422 21.17 -4.89 3.58
CA GLU A 422 21.86 -4.00 2.66
C GLU A 422 22.65 -2.92 3.41
N TYR A 423 23.63 -2.30 2.73
CA TYR A 423 24.50 -1.27 3.32
C TYR A 423 24.28 0.13 2.75
N GLU A 424 23.67 0.22 1.57
CA GLU A 424 23.44 1.48 0.87
C GLU A 424 21.97 1.86 0.94
N GLY A 425 21.69 3.17 0.92
CA GLY A 425 20.32 3.68 0.92
C GLY A 425 19.46 2.97 -0.14
N GLU A 426 18.27 2.53 0.26
CA GLU A 426 17.45 1.69 -0.62
C GLU A 426 16.96 2.45 -1.85
N PHE A 427 16.71 3.76 -1.77
CA PHE A 427 16.32 4.53 -2.96
C PHE A 427 17.48 4.71 -3.91
N LEU A 428 18.71 4.93 -3.41
CA LEU A 428 19.91 4.86 -4.24
C LEU A 428 20.01 3.52 -4.97
N GLN A 429 19.90 2.40 -4.26
CA GLN A 429 19.97 1.07 -4.87
C GLN A 429 18.83 0.81 -5.84
N TYR A 430 17.62 1.30 -5.56
CA TYR A 430 16.49 1.21 -6.46
C TYR A 430 16.78 1.94 -7.77
N LEU A 431 17.27 3.18 -7.72
CA LEU A 431 17.64 3.94 -8.91
C LEU A 431 18.71 3.20 -9.75
N GLU A 432 19.65 2.50 -9.10
CA GLU A 432 20.69 1.72 -9.79
C GLU A 432 20.17 0.44 -10.42
N ARG A 433 19.34 -0.31 -9.69
CA ARG A 433 18.76 -1.59 -10.15
C ARG A 433 17.71 -1.38 -11.23
N VAL A 434 16.96 -0.29 -11.17
CA VAL A 434 15.89 0.02 -12.13
C VAL A 434 16.37 0.90 -13.27
N GLY A 435 17.40 1.73 -13.07
CA GLY A 435 17.86 2.66 -14.10
C GLY A 435 16.87 3.79 -14.39
N GLY A 436 16.01 4.14 -13.43
CA GLY A 436 15.03 5.22 -13.55
C GLY A 436 14.30 5.52 -12.24
N GLY A 437 13.59 6.64 -12.20
CA GLY A 437 12.78 7.07 -11.04
C GLY A 437 11.39 6.44 -10.94
N ASP A 438 11.06 5.54 -11.89
CA ASP A 438 9.82 4.77 -11.94
C ASP A 438 10.05 3.41 -12.63
N GLU A 439 9.12 2.47 -12.52
CA GLU A 439 9.24 1.11 -13.08
C GLU A 439 9.40 1.09 -14.61
N PHE A 440 8.93 2.13 -15.30
CA PHE A 440 8.99 2.27 -16.76
C PHE A 440 10.09 3.25 -17.21
N ARG A 441 10.96 3.73 -16.31
CA ARG A 441 12.12 4.59 -16.61
C ARG A 441 11.75 5.79 -17.50
N GLN A 442 10.66 6.48 -17.19
CA GLN A 442 10.09 7.54 -18.03
C GLN A 442 9.89 8.87 -17.29
N ASN A 443 10.14 8.92 -15.99
CA ASN A 443 10.19 10.13 -15.18
C ASN A 443 11.44 10.95 -15.56
N GLU A 444 11.27 11.80 -16.58
CA GLU A 444 12.33 12.65 -17.12
C GLU A 444 12.95 13.55 -16.05
N GLU A 445 12.16 14.10 -15.12
CA GLU A 445 12.67 14.95 -14.05
C GLU A 445 13.62 14.17 -13.13
N MET A 446 13.27 12.94 -12.75
CA MET A 446 14.15 12.09 -11.94
C MET A 446 15.42 11.69 -12.70
N LEU A 447 15.30 11.39 -14.00
CA LEU A 447 16.45 11.08 -14.86
C LEU A 447 17.42 12.27 -14.93
N GLU A 448 16.91 13.47 -15.16
CA GLU A 448 17.72 14.70 -15.20
C GLU A 448 18.33 15.05 -13.84
N ARG A 449 17.60 14.82 -12.75
CA ARG A 449 18.06 15.16 -11.40
C ARG A 449 19.11 14.19 -10.90
N TRP A 450 18.96 12.88 -11.12
CA TRP A 450 19.73 11.87 -10.38
C TRP A 450 20.64 11.00 -11.24
N PHE A 451 20.62 11.14 -12.57
CA PHE A 451 21.42 10.32 -13.47
C PHE A 451 22.40 11.17 -14.29
N HIS A 452 23.52 10.56 -14.66
CA HIS A 452 24.45 11.10 -15.65
C HIS A 452 23.90 10.90 -17.08
N PRO A 453 24.40 11.64 -18.08
CA PRO A 453 23.98 11.46 -19.47
C PRO A 453 24.22 10.05 -20.05
N ASP A 454 25.07 9.25 -19.41
CA ASP A 454 25.32 7.85 -19.79
C ASP A 454 24.34 6.85 -19.15
N GLY A 455 23.35 7.34 -18.40
CA GLY A 455 22.30 6.54 -17.76
C GLY A 455 22.70 5.94 -16.41
N ARG A 456 23.92 6.20 -15.89
CA ARG A 456 24.31 5.77 -14.55
C ARG A 456 23.79 6.73 -13.49
N VAL A 457 23.43 6.21 -12.32
CA VAL A 457 23.04 7.04 -11.18
C VAL A 457 24.21 7.91 -10.73
N ASN A 458 23.96 9.19 -10.49
CA ASN A 458 24.89 10.11 -9.85
C ASN A 458 24.83 9.88 -8.33
N ARG A 459 25.59 8.87 -7.89
CA ARG A 459 25.61 8.41 -6.49
C ARG A 459 25.92 9.54 -5.51
N GLU A 460 26.95 10.34 -5.78
CA GLU A 460 27.34 11.48 -4.94
C GLU A 460 26.16 12.42 -4.73
N LYS A 461 25.47 12.79 -5.81
CA LYS A 461 24.32 13.69 -5.74
C LYS A 461 23.16 13.08 -4.95
N VAL A 462 22.82 11.82 -5.19
CA VAL A 462 21.74 11.12 -4.43
C VAL A 462 22.08 11.04 -2.94
N THR A 463 23.31 10.65 -2.58
CA THR A 463 23.73 10.55 -1.17
C THR A 463 23.88 11.91 -0.47
N SER A 464 23.94 13.00 -1.24
CA SER A 464 24.08 14.36 -0.70
C SER A 464 22.76 15.05 -0.34
N VAL A 465 21.63 14.45 -0.70
CA VAL A 465 20.30 15.01 -0.38
C VAL A 465 20.09 15.05 1.13
N ARG A 466 19.37 16.07 1.61
CA ARG A 466 19.16 16.25 3.05
C ARG A 466 18.11 15.32 3.64
N ASN A 467 17.17 14.85 2.81
CA ASN A 467 16.05 14.01 3.21
C ASN A 467 15.35 13.42 1.98
N LEU A 468 14.42 12.50 2.22
CA LEU A 468 13.63 11.87 1.18
C LEU A 468 12.75 12.88 0.42
N TYR A 469 12.26 13.92 1.08
CA TYR A 469 11.49 14.97 0.42
C TYR A 469 12.28 15.53 -0.77
N GLU A 470 13.56 15.88 -0.58
CA GLU A 470 14.42 16.37 -1.66
C GLU A 470 14.63 15.34 -2.78
N LEU A 471 14.69 14.05 -2.45
CA LEU A 471 14.96 12.97 -3.40
C LEU A 471 13.76 12.60 -4.28
N ILE A 472 12.55 12.49 -3.70
CA ILE A 472 11.39 11.85 -4.35
C ILE A 472 10.17 12.75 -4.56
N THR A 473 10.24 14.05 -4.22
CA THR A 473 9.16 15.00 -4.54
C THR A 473 9.39 15.71 -5.89
N PRO A 474 8.32 15.94 -6.68
CA PRO A 474 8.42 16.58 -7.98
C PRO A 474 8.58 18.10 -7.87
N SER A 475 8.99 18.74 -8.96
CA SER A 475 8.76 20.18 -9.17
C SER A 475 7.27 20.55 -9.14
N ARG A 476 6.98 21.83 -8.98
CA ARG A 476 5.62 22.38 -9.09
C ARG A 476 5.01 22.05 -10.45
N GLU A 477 5.74 22.29 -11.53
CA GLU A 477 5.28 22.09 -12.90
C GLU A 477 4.90 20.62 -13.13
N ARG A 478 5.75 19.69 -12.69
CA ARG A 478 5.47 18.26 -12.77
C ARG A 478 4.29 17.85 -11.90
N ALA A 479 4.18 18.38 -10.67
CA ALA A 479 3.06 18.08 -9.77
C ALA A 479 1.72 18.46 -10.39
N LEU A 480 1.63 19.67 -10.97
CA LEU A 480 0.42 20.16 -11.64
C LEU A 480 0.09 19.32 -12.87
N ALA A 481 1.10 18.94 -13.67
CA ALA A 481 0.90 18.06 -14.83
C ALA A 481 0.38 16.67 -14.43
N LEU A 482 0.90 16.07 -13.36
CA LEU A 482 0.45 14.78 -12.84
C LEU A 482 -0.98 14.86 -12.28
N ASN A 483 -1.31 15.92 -11.55
CA ASN A 483 -2.68 16.14 -11.04
C ASN A 483 -3.68 16.27 -12.21
N LYS A 484 -3.35 17.03 -13.26
CA LYS A 484 -4.17 17.16 -14.47
C LYS A 484 -4.29 15.82 -15.22
N ALA A 485 -3.20 15.08 -15.35
CA ALA A 485 -3.20 13.76 -15.98
C ALA A 485 -4.13 12.78 -15.25
N TYR A 486 -4.09 12.77 -13.92
CA TYR A 486 -4.98 11.94 -13.11
C TYR A 486 -6.44 12.42 -13.18
N ARG A 487 -6.68 13.74 -13.21
CA ARG A 487 -8.03 14.31 -13.40
C ARG A 487 -8.67 13.84 -14.71
N ALA A 488 -7.91 13.66 -15.79
CA ALA A 488 -8.44 13.07 -17.02
C ALA A 488 -8.97 11.64 -16.80
N ILE A 489 -8.28 10.82 -16.00
CA ILE A 489 -8.73 9.45 -15.65
C ILE A 489 -10.04 9.51 -14.85
N VAL A 490 -10.16 10.48 -13.95
CA VAL A 490 -11.36 10.73 -13.15
C VAL A 490 -12.53 11.11 -14.04
N GLU A 491 -12.39 12.10 -14.92
CA GLU A 491 -13.47 12.54 -15.80
C GLU A 491 -13.92 11.43 -16.76
N GLU A 492 -12.99 10.56 -17.16
CA GLU A 492 -13.27 9.39 -18.01
C GLU A 492 -13.84 8.19 -17.23
N GLN A 493 -13.68 8.16 -15.91
CA GLN A 493 -13.91 6.99 -15.06
C GLN A 493 -13.21 5.74 -15.59
N SER A 494 -11.95 5.90 -16.03
CA SER A 494 -11.19 4.86 -16.74
C SER A 494 -10.29 4.00 -15.84
N TYR A 495 -10.56 3.92 -14.54
CA TYR A 495 -9.68 3.25 -13.57
C TYR A 495 -9.45 1.76 -13.84
N ILE A 496 -10.41 1.06 -14.45
CA ILE A 496 -10.25 -0.35 -14.86
C ILE A 496 -9.21 -0.53 -15.98
N PHE A 497 -8.85 0.56 -16.67
CA PHE A 497 -7.74 0.61 -17.63
C PHE A 497 -6.41 1.04 -16.99
N GLY A 498 -6.37 1.20 -15.66
CA GLY A 498 -5.18 1.58 -14.89
C GLY A 498 -5.30 2.96 -14.27
N ARG A 499 -4.57 3.19 -13.17
CA ARG A 499 -4.64 4.42 -12.36
C ARG A 499 -3.39 5.30 -12.46
N ASP A 500 -2.39 4.83 -13.20
CA ASP A 500 -1.13 5.52 -13.39
C ASP A 500 -1.35 6.86 -14.13
N ALA A 501 -0.93 7.97 -13.53
CA ALA A 501 -1.08 9.31 -14.06
C ALA A 501 -0.04 9.62 -15.16
N THR A 502 -0.10 8.88 -16.27
CA THR A 502 0.86 9.05 -17.37
C THR A 502 0.61 10.35 -18.14
N ILE A 503 1.62 11.22 -18.17
CA ILE A 503 1.61 12.49 -18.94
C ILE A 503 1.72 12.21 -20.43
N LYS A 504 2.64 11.32 -20.80
CA LYS A 504 2.93 10.86 -22.16
C LYS A 504 2.79 9.32 -22.22
N PRO A 505 2.57 8.73 -23.41
CA PRO A 505 2.51 7.29 -23.56
C PRO A 505 3.80 6.61 -23.05
N ALA A 506 3.64 5.54 -22.27
CA ALA A 506 4.75 4.78 -21.75
C ALA A 506 5.42 3.94 -22.83
N THR A 507 6.77 3.95 -22.83
CA THR A 507 7.58 3.30 -23.88
C THR A 507 8.30 2.04 -23.40
N ASN A 508 8.78 2.03 -22.16
CA ASN A 508 9.45 0.87 -21.54
C ASN A 508 8.45 -0.07 -20.85
N VAL A 509 7.31 -0.31 -21.49
CA VAL A 509 6.28 -1.25 -21.04
C VAL A 509 5.82 -2.08 -22.24
N PHE A 510 5.56 -3.36 -22.00
CA PHE A 510 5.03 -4.29 -22.99
C PHE A 510 3.53 -4.07 -23.20
N GLN A 511 3.09 -4.15 -24.46
CA GLN A 511 1.66 -4.32 -24.79
C GLN A 511 1.26 -5.80 -24.69
N SER A 512 2.20 -6.69 -25.00
CA SER A 512 2.10 -8.13 -24.81
C SER A 512 3.47 -8.66 -24.39
N VAL A 513 3.48 -9.59 -23.46
CA VAL A 513 4.66 -10.28 -22.95
C VAL A 513 4.77 -11.62 -23.67
N ASP A 514 6.00 -11.97 -24.08
CA ASP A 514 6.32 -13.33 -24.52
C ASP A 514 6.88 -14.10 -23.31
N PRO A 515 6.14 -15.06 -22.74
CA PRO A 515 6.56 -15.78 -21.54
C PRO A 515 7.80 -16.66 -21.76
N SER A 516 8.20 -16.92 -23.01
CA SER A 516 9.42 -17.66 -23.34
C SER A 516 10.70 -16.83 -23.15
N THR A 517 10.59 -15.50 -23.10
CA THR A 517 11.72 -14.60 -22.89
C THR A 517 11.87 -14.29 -21.41
N PRO A 518 12.98 -14.67 -20.75
CA PRO A 518 13.18 -14.36 -19.34
C PRO A 518 13.28 -12.84 -19.14
N PRO A 519 12.61 -12.27 -18.12
CA PRO A 519 12.71 -10.84 -17.80
C PRO A 519 14.12 -10.40 -17.42
N LEU A 520 14.81 -11.13 -16.54
CA LEU A 520 16.11 -10.69 -16.02
C LEU A 520 17.14 -11.82 -16.07
N GLU A 521 18.37 -11.44 -16.40
CA GLU A 521 19.54 -12.31 -16.21
C GLU A 521 19.78 -12.58 -14.73
N PRO A 522 20.36 -13.75 -14.35
CA PRO A 522 20.54 -14.13 -12.95
C PRO A 522 21.25 -13.09 -12.07
N GLU A 523 22.25 -12.39 -12.59
CA GLU A 523 23.01 -11.34 -11.90
C GLU A 523 22.19 -10.07 -11.58
N HIS A 524 21.06 -9.89 -12.25
CA HIS A 524 20.15 -8.76 -12.06
C HIS A 524 18.92 -9.14 -11.25
N ARG A 525 18.94 -10.31 -10.58
CA ARG A 525 17.91 -10.76 -9.64
C ARG A 525 18.43 -10.52 -8.23
N HIS A 526 17.62 -9.85 -7.41
CA HIS A 526 18.06 -9.35 -6.12
C HIS A 526 17.20 -9.90 -4.99
N GLN A 527 17.85 -10.31 -3.91
CA GLN A 527 17.20 -10.50 -2.62
C GLN A 527 16.95 -9.14 -1.99
N TRP A 528 15.84 -9.01 -1.26
CA TRP A 528 15.45 -7.78 -0.62
C TRP A 528 14.48 -8.05 0.52
N ASP A 529 14.58 -7.30 1.61
CA ASP A 529 13.63 -7.34 2.71
C ASP A 529 12.87 -6.00 2.76
N ILE A 530 11.57 -6.07 2.98
CA ILE A 530 10.71 -4.88 3.04
C ILE A 530 11.04 -4.00 4.25
N ARG A 531 11.58 -4.60 5.32
CA ARG A 531 12.02 -3.89 6.52
C ARG A 531 13.29 -3.10 6.24
N LEU A 532 13.48 -2.03 7.00
CA LEU A 532 14.59 -1.10 6.85
C LEU A 532 15.57 -1.25 8.01
N ALA A 533 16.85 -1.06 7.71
CA ALA A 533 17.93 -1.04 8.70
C ALA A 533 18.03 0.37 9.32
N TRP A 534 17.01 0.77 10.08
CA TRP A 534 17.00 2.09 10.72
C TRP A 534 18.19 2.26 11.68
N PRO A 535 18.81 3.45 11.72
CA PRO A 535 19.80 3.78 12.74
C PRO A 535 19.24 3.51 14.14
N ASP A 536 20.10 3.09 15.07
CA ASP A 536 19.76 2.74 16.46
C ASP A 536 18.95 1.45 16.69
N THR A 537 18.67 0.69 15.62
CA THR A 537 18.12 -0.65 15.75
C THR A 537 19.23 -1.71 15.70
N SER A 538 19.53 -2.36 16.83
CA SER A 538 20.57 -3.39 16.95
C SER A 538 20.39 -4.50 15.90
N THR A 539 21.38 -4.68 15.01
CA THR A 539 21.34 -5.73 13.97
C THR A 539 21.52 -7.14 14.53
N GLU A 540 22.05 -7.28 15.74
CA GLU A 540 22.27 -8.57 16.40
C GLU A 540 20.97 -9.18 16.96
N ASP A 541 19.95 -8.35 17.18
CA ASP A 541 18.70 -8.74 17.87
C ASP A 541 17.57 -9.19 16.92
N TYR A 542 17.70 -8.99 15.60
CA TYR A 542 16.66 -9.36 14.63
C TYR A 542 16.43 -10.88 14.49
N TRP A 543 17.39 -11.70 14.91
CA TRP A 543 17.44 -13.13 14.61
C TRP A 543 17.18 -14.06 15.81
N SER A 544 16.90 -13.52 17.00
CA SER A 544 16.77 -14.30 18.24
C SER A 544 15.32 -14.54 18.68
N TRP A 545 14.39 -14.72 17.74
CA TRP A 545 13.09 -15.33 18.07
C TRP A 545 13.28 -16.83 18.33
N GLN A 546 13.70 -17.16 19.55
CA GLN A 546 13.54 -18.51 20.09
C GLN A 546 12.12 -18.61 20.64
N GLU A 547 11.33 -19.53 20.06
CA GLU A 547 9.97 -19.88 20.49
C GLU A 547 9.85 -20.17 21.99
#